data_AF-A0A3L8BZ48-F1
#
_entry.id   AF-A0A3L8BZ48-F1
#
_cell.length_a   1.000
_cell.length_b   1.000
_cell.length_c   1.000
_cell.angle_alpha   90.00
_cell.angle_beta   90.00
_cell.angle_gamma   90.00
#
_symmetry.space_group_name_H-M   'P 1'
#
loop_
_entity.id
_entity.type
_entity.pdbx_description
1 polymer ?
#
loop_
_entity_poly.entity_id
_entity_poly.type
_entity_poly.pdbx_seq_one_letter_code
_entity_poly.pdbx_strand_id
1 'polypeptide(L)'
;APLQGLVLLCSSLVEGYAYNKPAQVLVATGRLQKDVTRRIYETGQLLHNIVGEGNVAPGSVGHRTLMEVRLIHSSVRQFLWNSGKWDAEKYDQPINQEDMAGTVLEFDFMVARGIERLGVKLSYEEKCLMQYFWRYAGLVLGVKEELLPASLEEQEMLALQLVTHLYNPTPDSERLAKALLRDMAKEPPFHLPEGLLVAFSEFLIGPVVANDINMHAKPADRVKVRLIREAISMAAKGRHVAPTALQKLLEQLNHRMRRKNIFDGLGGDPTQFAFRSLA
;
A
#
# COMPACT_ATOMS: atom_id res chain seq x y z
N ALA A 1 2.45 7.89 9.40
CA ALA A 1 3.64 7.21 8.85
C ALA A 1 3.76 5.73 9.26
N PRO A 2 4.11 5.32 10.50
CA PRO A 2 4.29 3.88 10.81
C PRO A 2 2.99 3.08 10.73
N LEU A 3 1.88 3.66 11.20
CA LEU A 3 0.56 3.03 11.11
C LEU A 3 0.10 2.81 9.67
N GLN A 4 0.37 3.78 8.79
CA GLN A 4 0.08 3.68 7.35
C GLN A 4 0.85 2.53 6.71
N GLY A 5 2.14 2.35 7.03
CA GLY A 5 2.91 1.22 6.52
C GLY A 5 2.36 -0.13 6.98
N LEU A 6 1.88 -0.23 8.23
CA LEU A 6 1.27 -1.45 8.76
C LEU A 6 -0.06 -1.74 8.05
N VAL A 7 -0.89 -0.72 7.87
CA VAL A 7 -2.17 -0.84 7.15
C VAL A 7 -1.95 -1.18 5.68
N LEU A 8 -0.96 -0.59 5.02
CA LEU A 8 -0.60 -0.95 3.65
C LEU A 8 -0.20 -2.42 3.56
N LEU A 9 0.71 -2.86 4.44
CA LEU A 9 1.23 -4.23 4.47
C LEU A 9 0.16 -5.27 4.79
N CYS A 10 -0.69 -5.01 5.79
CA CYS A 10 -1.63 -5.99 6.32
C CYS A 10 -3.06 -5.85 5.76
N SER A 11 -3.42 -4.70 5.17
CA SER A 11 -4.76 -4.44 4.63
C SER A 11 -4.69 -4.26 3.12
N SER A 12 -4.36 -3.07 2.61
CA SER A 12 -4.66 -2.74 1.22
C SER A 12 -3.88 -3.57 0.20
N LEU A 13 -2.62 -3.95 0.47
CA LEU A 13 -1.91 -4.89 -0.40
C LEU A 13 -2.53 -6.30 -0.38
N VAL A 14 -2.96 -6.77 0.79
CA VAL A 14 -3.58 -8.11 0.92
C VAL A 14 -4.95 -8.13 0.26
N GLU A 15 -5.75 -7.09 0.45
CA GLU A 15 -7.04 -6.92 -0.22
C GLU A 15 -6.87 -6.76 -1.73
N GLY A 16 -5.84 -6.03 -2.19
CA GLY A 16 -5.52 -5.88 -3.60
C GLY A 16 -5.22 -7.22 -4.29
N TYR A 17 -4.65 -8.19 -3.59
CA TYR A 17 -4.46 -9.54 -4.14
C TYR A 17 -5.76 -10.32 -4.35
N ALA A 18 -6.86 -9.94 -3.69
CA ALA A 18 -8.19 -10.49 -3.95
C ALA A 18 -8.82 -9.90 -5.24
N TYR A 19 -8.29 -8.78 -5.75
CA TYR A 19 -8.62 -8.28 -7.08
C TYR A 19 -7.77 -9.02 -8.11
N ASN A 20 -8.37 -10.04 -8.74
CA ASN A 20 -7.62 -11.05 -9.49
C ASN A 20 -6.84 -10.46 -10.66
N LYS A 21 -7.50 -9.62 -11.46
CA LYS A 21 -6.93 -9.02 -12.69
C LYS A 21 -5.60 -8.31 -12.43
N PRO A 22 -5.48 -7.32 -11.51
CA PRO A 22 -4.20 -6.70 -11.20
C PRO A 22 -3.21 -7.66 -10.53
N ALA A 23 -3.67 -8.61 -9.70
CA ALA A 23 -2.79 -9.60 -9.07
C ALA A 23 -2.07 -10.49 -10.10
N GLN A 24 -2.70 -10.81 -11.24
CA GLN A 24 -2.09 -11.63 -12.28
C GLN A 24 -0.88 -10.96 -12.95
N VAL A 25 -0.77 -9.62 -12.94
CA VAL A 25 0.45 -8.94 -13.39
C VAL A 25 1.65 -9.36 -12.54
N LEU A 26 1.43 -9.53 -11.24
CA LEU A 26 2.45 -9.93 -10.27
C LEU A 26 2.85 -11.39 -10.46
N VAL A 27 1.87 -12.25 -10.75
CA VAL A 27 2.07 -13.68 -11.08
C VAL A 27 2.84 -13.83 -12.39
N ALA A 28 2.37 -13.19 -13.48
CA ALA A 28 2.94 -13.33 -14.81
C ALA A 28 4.36 -12.77 -14.95
N THR A 29 4.68 -11.70 -14.20
CA THR A 29 6.05 -11.15 -14.14
C THR A 29 6.99 -11.97 -13.27
N GLY A 30 6.46 -12.77 -12.33
CA GLY A 30 7.22 -13.64 -11.43
C GLY A 30 8.12 -12.93 -10.42
N ARG A 31 8.14 -11.59 -10.38
CA ARG A 31 9.03 -10.82 -9.49
C ARG A 31 8.59 -10.89 -8.02
N LEU A 32 7.29 -10.93 -7.77
CA LEU A 32 6.72 -11.04 -6.41
C LEU A 32 6.73 -12.46 -5.83
N GLN A 33 7.30 -13.44 -6.55
CA GLN A 33 7.59 -14.75 -5.98
C GLN A 33 9.07 -14.91 -5.59
N LYS A 34 9.94 -14.00 -6.06
CA LYS A 34 11.41 -14.09 -5.90
C LYS A 34 11.97 -13.03 -4.95
N ASP A 35 11.46 -11.80 -4.99
CA ASP A 35 12.03 -10.65 -4.26
C ASP A 35 10.96 -9.83 -3.52
N VAL A 36 10.07 -10.48 -2.76
CA VAL A 36 8.95 -9.83 -2.04
C VAL A 36 9.45 -8.69 -1.16
N THR A 37 10.41 -8.97 -0.26
CA THR A 37 10.94 -8.00 0.70
C THR A 37 11.49 -6.75 0.01
N ARG A 38 12.31 -6.93 -1.04
CA ARG A 38 12.85 -5.81 -1.82
C ARG A 38 11.75 -4.98 -2.47
N ARG A 39 10.74 -5.61 -3.07
CA ARG A 39 9.59 -4.91 -3.68
C ARG A 39 8.81 -4.08 -2.66
N ILE A 40 8.66 -4.56 -1.43
CA ILE A 40 8.01 -3.79 -0.36
C ILE A 40 8.85 -2.58 0.04
N TYR A 41 10.18 -2.71 0.10
CA TYR A 41 11.06 -1.57 0.31
C TYR A 41 11.07 -0.58 -0.87
N GLU A 42 10.94 -1.03 -2.12
CA GLU A 42 10.76 -0.17 -3.29
C GLU A 42 9.46 0.66 -3.19
N THR A 43 8.35 0.03 -2.78
CA THR A 43 7.09 0.76 -2.50
C THR A 43 7.26 1.73 -1.33
N GLY A 44 7.98 1.34 -0.28
CA GLY A 44 8.35 2.22 0.83
C GLY A 44 9.16 3.43 0.37
N GLN A 45 10.10 3.24 -0.56
CA GLN A 45 10.90 4.29 -1.18
C GLN A 45 10.03 5.27 -1.99
N LEU A 46 9.11 4.76 -2.81
CA LEU A 46 8.12 5.58 -3.52
C LEU A 46 7.35 6.47 -2.52
N LEU A 47 6.76 5.87 -1.50
CA LEU A 47 5.98 6.59 -0.49
C LEU A 47 6.82 7.60 0.31
N HIS A 48 8.10 7.32 0.51
CA HIS A 48 9.03 8.25 1.15
C HIS A 48 9.29 9.47 0.26
N ASN A 49 9.58 9.24 -1.02
CA ASN A 49 9.96 10.28 -1.96
C ASN A 49 8.81 11.24 -2.25
N ILE A 50 7.58 10.75 -2.38
CA ILE A 50 6.41 11.57 -2.75
C ILE A 50 5.93 12.52 -1.63
N VAL A 51 6.32 12.25 -0.39
CA VAL A 51 6.06 13.14 0.77
C VAL A 51 7.32 13.85 1.27
N GLY A 52 8.42 13.77 0.48
CA GLY A 52 9.67 14.46 0.76
C GLY A 52 9.62 15.94 0.39
N GLU A 53 10.78 16.60 0.37
CA GLU A 53 10.86 18.02 0.01
C GLU A 53 10.31 18.26 -1.41
N GLY A 54 9.43 19.26 -1.53
CA GLY A 54 8.72 19.56 -2.77
C GLY A 54 7.60 18.58 -3.13
N ASN A 55 7.32 17.57 -2.29
CA ASN A 55 6.29 16.55 -2.49
C ASN A 55 6.30 15.99 -3.92
N VAL A 56 5.19 16.15 -4.64
CA VAL A 56 4.97 15.74 -6.03
C VAL A 56 4.97 16.92 -7.01
N ALA A 57 5.45 18.09 -6.59
CA ALA A 57 5.55 19.25 -7.47
C ALA A 57 6.48 18.95 -8.67
N PRO A 58 6.18 19.46 -9.88
CA PRO A 58 7.01 19.22 -11.06
C PRO A 58 8.49 19.46 -10.81
N GLY A 59 9.31 18.44 -11.07
CA GLY A 59 10.77 18.49 -10.90
C GLY A 59 11.30 18.02 -9.55
N SER A 60 10.45 17.83 -8.53
CA SER A 60 10.82 17.25 -7.23
C SER A 60 11.26 15.77 -7.35
N VAL A 61 11.90 15.24 -6.30
CA VAL A 61 12.25 13.81 -6.24
C VAL A 61 11.00 12.93 -6.29
N GLY A 62 9.93 13.31 -5.58
CA GLY A 62 8.65 12.61 -5.60
C GLY A 62 8.01 12.58 -6.99
N HIS A 63 7.99 13.72 -7.69
CA HIS A 63 7.47 13.80 -9.06
C HIS A 63 8.26 12.90 -10.02
N ARG A 64 9.60 12.94 -9.97
CA ARG A 64 10.45 12.06 -10.79
C ARG A 64 10.20 10.59 -10.47
N THR A 65 10.05 10.26 -9.19
CA THR A 65 9.77 8.88 -8.75
C THR A 65 8.44 8.37 -9.33
N LEU A 66 7.37 9.17 -9.33
CA LEU A 66 6.11 8.80 -9.98
C LEU A 66 6.26 8.63 -11.51
N MET A 67 7.02 9.49 -12.17
CA MET A 67 7.30 9.36 -13.60
C MET A 67 8.10 8.09 -13.93
N GLU A 68 9.06 7.71 -13.08
CA GLU A 68 9.80 6.46 -13.22
C GLU A 68 8.89 5.24 -13.06
N VAL A 69 7.98 5.25 -12.09
CA VAL A 69 6.94 4.20 -11.96
C VAL A 69 6.06 4.12 -13.21
N ARG A 70 5.66 5.26 -13.79
CA ARG A 70 4.88 5.30 -15.04
C ARG A 70 5.64 4.64 -16.21
N LEU A 71 6.95 4.88 -16.32
CA LEU A 71 7.80 4.22 -17.32
C LEU A 71 7.98 2.73 -17.04
N ILE A 72 8.11 2.33 -15.78
CA ILE A 72 8.13 0.92 -15.38
C ILE A 72 6.82 0.24 -15.80
N HIS A 73 5.66 0.84 -15.54
CA HIS A 73 4.37 0.30 -15.97
C HIS A 73 4.32 0.10 -17.49
N SER A 74 4.76 1.09 -18.28
CA SER A 74 4.85 0.95 -19.74
C SER A 74 5.75 -0.21 -20.16
N SER A 75 6.87 -0.40 -19.47
CA SER A 75 7.83 -1.47 -19.77
C SER A 75 7.28 -2.85 -19.40
N VAL A 76 6.52 -2.95 -18.30
CA VAL A 76 5.84 -4.20 -17.89
C VAL A 76 4.73 -4.56 -18.88
N ARG A 77 3.95 -3.59 -19.38
CA ARG A 77 2.97 -3.85 -20.45
C ARG A 77 3.64 -4.43 -21.69
N GLN A 78 4.71 -3.77 -22.16
CA GLN A 78 5.48 -4.24 -23.31
C GLN A 78 6.04 -5.64 -23.09
N PHE A 79 6.58 -5.92 -21.91
CA PHE A 79 7.07 -7.25 -21.56
C PHE A 79 5.93 -8.29 -21.63
N LEU A 80 4.79 -8.04 -21.00
CA LEU A 80 3.68 -8.99 -20.93
C LEU A 80 3.08 -9.28 -22.31
N TRP A 81 2.86 -8.26 -23.14
CA TRP A 81 2.40 -8.43 -24.52
C TRP A 81 3.31 -9.33 -25.35
N ASN A 82 4.63 -9.25 -25.15
CA ASN A 82 5.60 -10.05 -25.90
C ASN A 82 5.95 -11.39 -25.24
N SER A 83 5.52 -11.62 -24.00
CA SER A 83 5.93 -12.81 -23.23
C SER A 83 5.16 -14.08 -23.59
N GLY A 84 3.98 -13.96 -24.23
CA GLY A 84 3.04 -15.07 -24.41
C GLY A 84 2.41 -15.59 -23.11
N LYS A 85 2.63 -14.92 -21.97
CA LYS A 85 2.15 -15.33 -20.64
C LYS A 85 0.93 -14.56 -20.16
N TRP A 86 0.46 -13.57 -20.94
CA TRP A 86 -0.67 -12.73 -20.58
C TRP A 86 -1.91 -13.13 -21.37
N ASP A 87 -2.97 -13.49 -20.65
CA ASP A 87 -4.28 -13.81 -21.21
C ASP A 87 -5.15 -12.54 -21.24
N ALA A 88 -5.07 -11.79 -22.34
CA ALA A 88 -5.79 -10.53 -22.51
C ALA A 88 -7.30 -10.71 -22.66
N GLU A 89 -7.78 -11.88 -23.10
CA GLU A 89 -9.22 -12.15 -23.18
C GLU A 89 -9.83 -12.29 -21.79
N LYS A 90 -9.07 -12.90 -20.87
CA LYS A 90 -9.51 -13.11 -19.49
C LYS A 90 -9.26 -11.93 -18.56
N TYR A 91 -8.14 -11.22 -18.73
CA TYR A 91 -7.68 -10.19 -17.80
C TYR A 91 -7.63 -8.78 -18.39
N ASP A 92 -8.13 -8.57 -19.61
CA ASP A 92 -7.97 -7.32 -20.38
C ASP A 92 -6.48 -6.93 -20.51
N GLN A 93 -6.17 -5.68 -20.84
CA GLN A 93 -4.80 -5.19 -20.96
C GLN A 93 -4.09 -5.14 -19.60
N PRO A 94 -2.80 -5.51 -19.54
CA PRO A 94 -2.05 -5.45 -18.30
C PRO A 94 -1.90 -4.01 -17.81
N ILE A 95 -2.08 -3.79 -16.51
CA ILE A 95 -1.97 -2.46 -15.88
C ILE A 95 -2.85 -1.45 -16.63
N ASN A 96 -4.12 -1.77 -16.86
CA ASN A 96 -5.00 -0.85 -17.58
C ASN A 96 -5.40 0.35 -16.69
N GLN A 97 -6.18 1.28 -17.25
CA GLN A 97 -6.54 2.52 -16.57
C GLN A 97 -7.40 2.29 -15.31
N GLU A 98 -8.28 1.28 -15.34
CA GLU A 98 -9.10 0.87 -14.20
C GLU A 98 -8.23 0.25 -13.09
N ASP A 99 -7.29 -0.64 -13.44
CA ASP A 99 -6.36 -1.23 -12.47
C ASP A 99 -5.53 -0.13 -11.78
N MET A 100 -5.04 0.84 -12.56
CA MET A 100 -4.27 1.95 -12.00
C MET A 100 -5.12 2.84 -11.08
N ALA A 101 -6.37 3.11 -11.44
CA ALA A 101 -7.29 3.86 -10.57
C ALA A 101 -7.60 3.10 -9.28
N GLY A 102 -7.82 1.78 -9.36
CA GLY A 102 -7.96 0.91 -8.19
C GLY A 102 -6.74 0.93 -7.27
N THR A 103 -5.53 0.84 -7.84
CA THR A 103 -4.29 0.94 -7.06
C THR A 103 -4.12 2.31 -6.40
N VAL A 104 -4.59 3.41 -7.00
CA VAL A 104 -4.60 4.73 -6.31
C VAL A 104 -5.48 4.67 -5.05
N LEU A 105 -6.66 4.04 -5.13
CA LEU A 105 -7.54 3.87 -3.97
C LEU A 105 -6.93 2.97 -2.87
N GLU A 106 -6.09 2.00 -3.24
CA GLU A 106 -5.37 1.16 -2.27
C GLU A 106 -4.43 1.96 -1.37
N PHE A 107 -3.83 3.05 -1.88
CA PHE A 107 -2.95 3.92 -1.09
C PHE A 107 -3.67 5.02 -0.31
N ASP A 108 -4.93 5.25 -0.66
CA ASP A 108 -5.72 6.37 -0.17
C ASP A 108 -6.93 5.89 0.63
N PHE A 109 -8.06 5.65 -0.04
CA PHE A 109 -9.32 5.23 0.57
C PHE A 109 -9.16 3.99 1.46
N MET A 110 -8.48 2.94 0.98
CA MET A 110 -8.32 1.70 1.73
C MET A 110 -7.38 1.86 2.92
N VAL A 111 -6.33 2.68 2.79
CA VAL A 111 -5.43 3.04 3.88
C VAL A 111 -6.14 3.85 4.95
N ALA A 112 -6.92 4.87 4.56
CA ALA A 112 -7.72 5.67 5.49
C ALA A 112 -8.69 4.78 6.28
N ARG A 113 -9.40 3.90 5.58
CA ARG A 113 -10.31 2.92 6.20
C ARG A 113 -9.58 1.98 7.17
N GLY A 114 -8.40 1.48 6.82
CA GLY A 114 -7.62 0.60 7.69
C GLY A 114 -7.09 1.32 8.94
N ILE A 115 -6.68 2.58 8.81
CA ILE A 115 -6.30 3.44 9.95
C ILE A 115 -7.48 3.61 10.91
N GLU A 116 -8.69 3.84 10.39
CA GLU A 116 -9.91 3.93 11.20
C GLU A 116 -10.30 2.61 11.87
N ARG A 117 -10.11 1.47 11.20
CA ARG A 117 -10.29 0.13 11.80
C ARG A 117 -9.37 -0.08 13.01
N LEU A 118 -8.17 0.50 12.99
CA LEU A 118 -7.23 0.49 14.14
C LEU A 118 -7.60 1.46 15.27
N GLY A 119 -8.72 2.19 15.14
CA GLY A 119 -9.25 3.06 16.19
C GLY A 119 -8.75 4.50 16.12
N VAL A 120 -8.06 4.90 15.05
CA VAL A 120 -7.64 6.28 14.82
C VAL A 120 -8.71 7.00 14.01
N LYS A 121 -9.31 8.05 14.56
CA LYS A 121 -10.29 8.86 13.81
C LYS A 121 -9.55 9.86 12.92
N LEU A 122 -9.80 9.79 11.62
CA LEU A 122 -9.34 10.80 10.67
C LEU A 122 -10.44 11.86 10.52
N SER A 123 -10.05 13.12 10.62
CA SER A 123 -10.95 14.24 10.34
C SER A 123 -11.34 14.28 8.86
N TYR A 124 -12.44 14.97 8.56
CA TYR A 124 -12.87 15.20 7.18
C TYR A 124 -11.77 15.89 6.36
N GLU A 125 -11.12 16.91 6.94
CA GLU A 125 -10.03 17.65 6.29
C GLU A 125 -8.82 16.74 5.98
N GLU A 126 -8.39 15.88 6.92
CA GLU A 126 -7.31 14.92 6.67
C GLU A 126 -7.64 13.98 5.51
N LYS A 127 -8.88 13.48 5.44
CA LYS A 127 -9.32 12.62 4.34
C LYS A 127 -9.32 13.38 3.00
N CYS A 128 -9.84 14.60 2.97
CA CYS A 128 -9.81 15.44 1.76
C CYS A 128 -8.38 15.75 1.29
N LEU A 129 -7.45 16.00 2.21
CA LEU A 129 -6.04 16.23 1.86
C LEU A 129 -5.36 14.98 1.31
N MET A 130 -5.65 13.81 1.89
CA MET A 130 -5.19 12.52 1.36
C MET A 130 -5.72 12.27 -0.05
N GLN A 131 -7.03 12.48 -0.25
CA GLN A 131 -7.69 12.37 -1.55
C GLN A 131 -7.09 13.30 -2.59
N TYR A 132 -6.92 14.58 -2.25
CA TYR A 132 -6.35 15.55 -3.18
C TYR A 132 -4.91 15.16 -3.58
N PHE A 133 -4.10 14.73 -2.60
CA PHE A 133 -2.74 14.30 -2.84
C PHE A 133 -2.67 13.10 -3.80
N TRP A 134 -3.47 12.06 -3.55
CA TRP A 134 -3.48 10.85 -4.36
C TRP A 134 -4.18 11.02 -5.71
N ARG A 135 -5.17 11.90 -5.81
CA ARG A 135 -5.76 12.35 -7.08
C ARG A 135 -4.67 12.92 -7.99
N TYR A 136 -3.87 13.86 -7.48
CA TYR A 136 -2.79 14.45 -8.27
C TYR A 136 -1.66 13.44 -8.54
N ALA A 137 -1.27 12.61 -7.57
CA ALA A 137 -0.26 11.57 -7.79
C ALA A 137 -0.70 10.57 -8.87
N GLY A 138 -1.98 10.18 -8.88
CA GLY A 138 -2.61 9.34 -9.91
C GLY A 138 -2.55 9.98 -11.30
N LEU A 139 -2.80 11.29 -11.39
CA LEU A 139 -2.67 12.05 -12.64
C LEU A 139 -1.23 11.99 -13.17
N VAL A 140 -0.23 12.21 -12.30
CA VAL A 140 1.20 12.12 -12.67
C VAL A 140 1.57 10.70 -13.14
N LEU A 141 1.06 9.66 -12.45
CA LEU A 141 1.20 8.26 -12.83
C LEU A 141 0.55 7.93 -14.18
N GLY A 142 -0.30 8.81 -14.72
CA GLY A 142 -0.93 8.68 -16.03
C GLY A 142 -2.31 8.03 -15.99
N VAL A 143 -2.98 8.06 -14.83
CA VAL A 143 -4.41 7.75 -14.75
C VAL A 143 -5.20 8.89 -15.40
N LYS A 144 -6.20 8.52 -16.20
CA LYS A 144 -7.16 9.45 -16.80
C LYS A 144 -7.93 10.21 -15.73
N GLU A 145 -8.12 11.51 -15.93
CA GLU A 145 -8.76 12.37 -14.92
C GLU A 145 -10.21 11.94 -14.61
N GLU A 146 -10.91 11.35 -15.59
CA GLU A 146 -12.27 10.84 -15.43
C GLU A 146 -12.36 9.62 -14.49
N LEU A 147 -11.22 8.98 -14.20
CA LEU A 147 -11.11 7.84 -13.26
C LEU A 147 -10.49 8.25 -11.92
N LEU A 148 -10.26 9.55 -11.70
CA LEU A 148 -9.66 10.08 -10.49
C LEU A 148 -10.72 10.89 -9.70
N PRO A 149 -11.35 10.26 -8.69
CA PRO A 149 -12.43 10.87 -7.90
C PRO A 149 -12.06 12.25 -7.38
N ALA A 150 -12.99 13.20 -7.49
CA ALA A 150 -12.84 14.58 -7.04
C ALA A 150 -13.37 14.83 -5.62
N SER A 151 -14.10 13.86 -5.04
CA SER A 151 -14.62 13.92 -3.66
C SER A 151 -14.49 12.58 -2.92
N LEU A 152 -14.68 12.59 -1.59
CA LEU A 152 -14.66 11.38 -0.77
C LEU A 152 -15.82 10.42 -1.13
N GLU A 153 -16.97 10.98 -1.50
CA GLU A 153 -18.14 10.22 -1.93
C GLU A 153 -17.85 9.53 -3.27
N GLU A 154 -17.24 10.22 -4.23
CA GLU A 154 -16.82 9.62 -5.49
C GLU A 154 -15.77 8.53 -5.28
N GLN A 155 -14.86 8.69 -4.31
CA GLN A 155 -13.89 7.64 -3.96
C GLN A 155 -14.56 6.37 -3.46
N GLU A 156 -15.53 6.52 -2.56
CA GLU A 156 -16.29 5.39 -2.03
C GLU A 156 -17.11 4.72 -3.15
N MET A 157 -17.76 5.52 -4.01
CA MET A 157 -18.51 5.00 -5.16
C MET A 157 -17.62 4.19 -6.10
N LEU A 158 -16.45 4.72 -6.48
CA LEU A 158 -15.50 4.02 -7.34
C LEU A 158 -14.98 2.73 -6.67
N ALA A 159 -14.64 2.79 -5.38
CA ALA A 159 -14.19 1.61 -4.63
C ALA A 159 -15.25 0.51 -4.63
N LEU A 160 -16.53 0.87 -4.40
CA LEU A 160 -17.65 -0.09 -4.45
C LEU A 160 -17.82 -0.67 -5.87
N GLN A 161 -17.77 0.17 -6.91
CA GLN A 161 -17.87 -0.28 -8.30
C GLN A 161 -16.78 -1.29 -8.65
N LEU A 162 -15.52 -1.00 -8.33
CA LEU A 162 -14.40 -1.90 -8.58
C LEU A 162 -14.58 -3.25 -7.87
N VAL A 163 -15.01 -3.24 -6.60
CA VAL A 163 -15.29 -4.48 -5.86
C VAL A 163 -16.32 -5.36 -6.56
N THR A 164 -17.36 -4.81 -7.19
CA THR A 164 -18.43 -5.63 -7.79
C THR A 164 -17.98 -6.54 -8.93
N HIS A 165 -16.86 -6.24 -9.61
CA HIS A 165 -16.42 -7.00 -10.78
C HIS A 165 -14.94 -7.40 -10.75
N LEU A 166 -14.08 -6.74 -9.98
CA LEU A 166 -12.68 -7.13 -9.82
C LEU A 166 -12.46 -8.11 -8.67
N TYR A 167 -13.33 -8.12 -7.66
CA TYR A 167 -13.22 -9.05 -6.52
C TYR A 167 -13.49 -10.49 -6.98
N ASN A 168 -12.42 -11.28 -7.09
CA ASN A 168 -12.48 -12.67 -7.52
C ASN A 168 -11.30 -13.44 -6.91
N PRO A 169 -11.33 -13.73 -5.59
CA PRO A 169 -10.25 -14.42 -4.90
C PRO A 169 -9.88 -15.75 -5.56
N THR A 170 -8.58 -16.02 -5.69
CA THR A 170 -8.05 -17.25 -6.27
C THR A 170 -6.99 -17.88 -5.37
N PRO A 171 -6.52 -19.11 -5.65
CA PRO A 171 -5.36 -19.66 -4.97
C PRO A 171 -4.09 -18.78 -5.09
N ASP A 172 -3.96 -17.96 -6.14
CA ASP A 172 -2.88 -16.97 -6.22
C ASP A 172 -3.04 -15.85 -5.20
N SER A 173 -4.27 -15.41 -4.92
CA SER A 173 -4.57 -14.39 -3.90
C SER A 173 -4.07 -14.84 -2.52
N GLU A 174 -4.39 -16.07 -2.13
CA GLU A 174 -3.89 -16.69 -0.89
C GLU A 174 -2.36 -16.77 -0.89
N ARG A 175 -1.76 -17.29 -1.98
CA ARG A 175 -0.30 -17.45 -2.08
C ARG A 175 0.44 -16.14 -1.95
N LEU A 176 0.00 -15.10 -2.67
CA LEU A 176 0.62 -13.77 -2.64
C LEU A 176 0.47 -13.13 -1.27
N ALA A 177 -0.71 -13.19 -0.65
CA ALA A 177 -0.95 -12.66 0.69
C ALA A 177 -0.07 -13.34 1.75
N LYS A 178 -0.02 -14.67 1.75
CA LYS A 178 0.79 -15.42 2.71
C LYS A 178 2.29 -15.21 2.49
N ALA A 179 2.75 -15.18 1.24
CA ALA A 179 4.14 -14.86 0.92
C ALA A 179 4.54 -13.47 1.41
N LEU A 180 3.68 -12.46 1.19
CA LEU A 180 3.90 -11.09 1.69
C LEU A 180 4.10 -11.05 3.20
N LEU A 181 3.19 -11.65 3.97
CA LEU A 181 3.24 -11.57 5.43
C LEU A 181 4.38 -12.42 6.02
N ARG A 182 4.71 -13.55 5.40
CA ARG A 182 5.84 -14.40 5.78
C ARG A 182 7.18 -13.70 5.53
N ASP A 183 7.39 -13.15 4.34
CA ASP A 183 8.67 -12.57 3.93
C ASP A 183 8.94 -11.20 4.57
N MET A 184 7.90 -10.53 5.07
CA MET A 184 8.00 -9.32 5.89
C MET A 184 8.01 -9.60 7.40
N ALA A 185 7.91 -10.85 7.82
CA ALA A 185 7.98 -11.20 9.24
C ALA A 185 9.37 -10.91 9.79
N LYS A 186 9.43 -10.23 10.94
CA LYS A 186 10.67 -9.80 11.62
C LYS A 186 11.53 -8.80 10.83
N GLU A 187 11.11 -8.40 9.64
CA GLU A 187 11.76 -7.33 8.88
C GLU A 187 11.41 -5.93 9.44
N PRO A 188 12.32 -4.95 9.28
CA PRO A 188 11.98 -3.55 9.48
C PRO A 188 10.76 -3.09 8.65
N PRO A 189 10.00 -2.06 9.10
CA PRO A 189 10.20 -1.31 10.34
C PRO A 189 9.54 -1.96 11.58
N PHE A 190 8.71 -2.99 11.41
CA PHE A 190 7.83 -3.47 12.49
C PHE A 190 8.41 -4.60 13.32
N HIS A 191 9.29 -5.43 12.73
CA HIS A 191 9.87 -6.60 13.39
C HIS A 191 8.83 -7.55 14.02
N LEU A 192 7.61 -7.59 13.48
CA LEU A 192 6.51 -8.40 14.02
C LEU A 192 6.65 -9.85 13.58
N PRO A 193 6.31 -10.83 14.44
CA PRO A 193 6.26 -12.22 14.03
C PRO A 193 5.11 -12.45 13.03
N GLU A 194 5.29 -13.42 12.12
CA GLU A 194 4.32 -13.75 11.06
C GLU A 194 2.89 -13.95 11.59
N GLY A 195 2.72 -14.72 12.67
CA GLY A 195 1.39 -14.95 13.26
C GLY A 195 0.66 -13.67 13.70
N LEU A 196 1.42 -12.65 14.11
CA LEU A 196 0.85 -11.35 14.46
C LEU A 196 0.53 -10.51 13.22
N LEU A 197 1.34 -10.59 12.15
CA LEU A 197 1.02 -9.97 10.86
C LEU A 197 -0.24 -10.59 10.22
N VAL A 198 -0.37 -11.91 10.29
CA VAL A 198 -1.59 -12.65 9.87
C VAL A 198 -2.80 -12.20 10.69
N ALA A 199 -2.66 -12.06 12.02
CA ALA A 199 -3.75 -11.57 12.86
C ALA A 199 -4.15 -10.12 12.57
N PHE A 200 -3.18 -9.24 12.30
CA PHE A 200 -3.47 -7.89 11.85
C PHE A 200 -4.19 -7.90 10.51
N SER A 201 -3.74 -8.73 9.58
CA SER A 201 -4.37 -8.83 8.27
C SER A 201 -5.81 -9.35 8.36
N GLU A 202 -6.04 -10.47 9.04
CA GLU A 202 -7.39 -11.02 9.29
C GLU A 202 -8.33 -9.97 9.89
N PHE A 203 -7.85 -9.20 10.87
CA PHE A 203 -8.63 -8.12 11.48
C PHE A 203 -8.92 -6.97 10.51
N LEU A 204 -7.90 -6.53 9.77
CA LEU A 204 -7.96 -5.35 8.93
C LEU A 204 -8.76 -5.57 7.66
N ILE A 205 -8.65 -6.72 6.99
CA ILE A 205 -9.37 -7.01 5.74
C ILE A 205 -10.82 -7.45 6.01
N GLY A 206 -11.10 -7.92 7.22
CA GLY A 206 -12.42 -8.36 7.64
C GLY A 206 -12.74 -9.81 7.25
N PRO A 207 -13.82 -10.37 7.81
CA PRO A 207 -14.07 -11.81 7.79
C PRO A 207 -14.34 -12.38 6.39
N VAL A 208 -14.95 -11.61 5.48
CA VAL A 208 -15.27 -12.07 4.12
C VAL A 208 -13.98 -12.35 3.34
N VAL A 209 -13.15 -11.32 3.17
CA VAL A 209 -11.87 -11.45 2.46
C VAL A 209 -10.96 -12.46 3.16
N ALA A 210 -10.91 -12.44 4.49
CA ALA A 210 -10.08 -13.36 5.26
C ALA A 210 -10.47 -14.84 5.04
N ASN A 211 -11.76 -15.14 4.96
CA ASN A 211 -12.25 -16.48 4.62
C ASN A 211 -11.93 -16.85 3.17
N ASP A 212 -12.17 -15.94 2.23
CA ASP A 212 -12.00 -16.22 0.80
C ASP A 212 -10.54 -16.46 0.39
N ILE A 213 -9.57 -15.89 1.12
CA ILE A 213 -8.13 -16.13 0.91
C ILE A 213 -7.49 -17.03 1.98
N ASN A 214 -8.29 -17.71 2.80
CA ASN A 214 -7.85 -18.67 3.82
C ASN A 214 -6.79 -18.09 4.79
N MET A 215 -7.07 -16.89 5.31
CA MET A 215 -6.24 -16.13 6.24
C MET A 215 -6.83 -16.19 7.66
N HIS A 216 -6.36 -17.16 8.45
CA HIS A 216 -6.87 -17.39 9.81
C HIS A 216 -5.77 -17.33 10.85
N ALA A 217 -5.88 -16.39 11.79
CA ALA A 217 -4.92 -16.26 12.87
C ALA A 217 -5.26 -17.14 14.08
N LYS A 218 -4.23 -17.42 14.88
CA LYS A 218 -4.40 -18.14 16.15
C LYS A 218 -5.19 -17.26 17.14
N PRO A 219 -6.03 -17.85 18.01
CA PRO A 219 -6.77 -17.10 19.02
C PRO A 219 -5.89 -16.18 19.89
N ALA A 220 -4.70 -16.64 20.26
CA ALA A 220 -3.74 -15.86 21.04
C ALA A 220 -3.27 -14.59 20.30
N ASP A 221 -3.03 -14.67 18.99
CA ASP A 221 -2.59 -13.52 18.21
C ASP A 221 -3.74 -12.54 17.95
N ARG A 222 -4.98 -13.02 17.79
CA ARG A 222 -6.19 -12.16 17.76
C ARG A 222 -6.36 -11.36 19.06
N VAL A 223 -6.05 -11.95 20.22
CA VAL A 223 -6.06 -11.23 21.50
C VAL A 223 -4.99 -10.14 21.51
N LYS A 224 -3.76 -10.43 21.06
CA LYS A 224 -2.68 -9.42 20.97
C LYS A 224 -3.07 -8.25 20.06
N VAL A 225 -3.63 -8.51 18.88
CA VAL A 225 -4.08 -7.46 17.95
C VAL A 225 -5.13 -6.56 18.60
N ARG A 226 -6.11 -7.14 19.33
CA ARG A 226 -7.10 -6.34 20.06
C ARG A 226 -6.44 -5.43 21.11
N LEU A 227 -5.49 -5.94 21.89
CA LEU A 227 -4.77 -5.13 22.87
C LEU A 227 -3.94 -4.01 22.22
N ILE A 228 -3.24 -4.31 21.12
CA ILE A 228 -2.45 -3.32 20.39
C ILE A 228 -3.36 -2.26 19.76
N ARG A 229 -4.51 -2.65 19.19
CA ARG A 229 -5.52 -1.73 18.66
C ARG A 229 -6.01 -0.76 19.73
N GLU A 230 -6.35 -1.25 20.93
CA GLU A 230 -6.77 -0.37 22.03
C GLU A 230 -5.65 0.59 22.43
N ALA A 231 -4.39 0.12 22.48
CA ALA A 231 -3.25 0.99 22.73
C ALA A 231 -3.08 2.07 21.64
N ILE A 232 -3.23 1.72 20.36
CA ILE A 232 -3.19 2.67 19.23
C ILE A 232 -4.32 3.72 19.37
N SER A 233 -5.54 3.27 19.64
CA SER A 233 -6.72 4.12 19.82
C SER A 233 -6.53 5.13 20.97
N MET A 234 -6.02 4.67 22.12
CA MET A 234 -5.71 5.53 23.26
C MET A 234 -4.61 6.54 22.93
N ALA A 235 -3.52 6.09 22.31
CA ALA A 235 -2.42 6.97 21.92
C ALA A 235 -2.86 8.03 20.89
N ALA A 236 -3.73 7.67 19.94
CA ALA A 236 -4.27 8.60 18.95
C ALA A 236 -5.13 9.69 19.59
N LYS A 237 -6.00 9.34 20.56
CA LYS A 237 -6.78 10.33 21.32
C LYS A 237 -5.87 11.28 22.10
N GLY A 238 -4.78 10.78 22.67
CA GLY A 238 -3.80 11.58 23.40
C GLY A 238 -2.99 12.55 22.52
N ARG A 239 -2.86 12.26 21.21
CA ARG A 239 -2.08 13.09 20.28
C ARG A 239 -2.64 14.51 20.15
N HIS A 240 -3.97 14.67 20.14
CA HIS A 240 -4.61 15.98 20.04
C HIS A 240 -4.32 16.88 21.26
N VAL A 241 -3.90 16.29 22.38
CA VAL A 241 -3.56 16.99 23.62
C VAL A 241 -2.04 17.20 23.75
N ALA A 242 -1.23 16.54 22.91
CA ALA A 242 0.21 16.65 22.94
C ALA A 242 0.67 18.02 22.41
N PRO A 243 1.66 18.69 23.06
CA PRO A 243 2.20 19.96 22.58
C PRO A 243 2.76 19.84 21.15
N THR A 244 2.57 20.88 20.33
CA THR A 244 3.03 20.92 18.93
C THR A 244 4.52 20.62 18.77
N ALA A 245 5.36 21.06 19.73
CA ALA A 245 6.80 20.77 19.72
C ALA A 245 7.10 19.27 19.83
N LEU A 246 6.34 18.55 20.66
CA LEU A 246 6.49 17.10 20.81
C LEU A 246 6.02 16.37 19.54
N GLN A 247 4.92 16.83 18.94
CA GLN A 247 4.43 16.27 17.67
C GLN A 247 5.50 16.39 16.57
N LYS A 248 6.07 17.59 16.38
CA LYS A 248 7.14 17.82 15.40
C LYS A 248 8.39 16.98 15.66
N LEU A 249 8.79 16.83 16.93
CA LEU A 249 9.93 15.99 17.29
C LEU A 249 9.67 14.51 16.93
N LEU A 250 8.49 13.98 17.27
CA LEU A 250 8.10 12.61 16.93
C LEU A 250 8.05 12.40 15.42
N GLU A 251 7.55 13.37 14.66
CA GLU A 251 7.55 13.36 13.20
C GLU A 251 8.96 13.29 12.62
N GLN A 252 9.88 14.12 13.11
CA GLN A 252 11.28 14.12 12.65
C GLN A 252 11.99 12.80 12.97
N LEU A 253 11.79 12.25 14.16
CA LEU A 253 12.35 10.95 14.54
C LEU A 253 11.79 9.84 13.66
N ASN A 254 10.47 9.81 13.45
CA ASN A 254 9.81 8.86 12.55
C ASN A 254 10.33 8.99 11.12
N HIS A 255 10.55 10.22 10.63
CA HIS A 255 11.09 10.47 9.29
C HIS A 255 12.50 9.87 9.14
N ARG A 256 13.38 10.15 10.10
CA ARG A 256 14.76 9.62 10.11
C ARG A 256 14.80 8.11 10.19
N MET A 257 14.02 7.50 11.09
CA MET A 257 13.93 6.05 11.22
C MET A 257 13.40 5.40 9.94
N ARG A 258 12.36 5.95 9.33
CA ARG A 258 11.80 5.46 8.06
C ARG A 258 12.85 5.51 6.95
N ARG A 259 13.56 6.64 6.81
CA ARG A 259 14.62 6.80 5.81
C ARG A 259 15.72 5.76 6.00
N LYS A 260 16.16 5.54 7.24
CA LYS A 260 17.15 4.51 7.58
C LYS A 260 16.66 3.10 7.24
N ASN A 261 15.45 2.74 7.65
CA ASN A 261 14.90 1.41 7.39
C ASN A 261 14.75 1.11 5.89
N ILE A 262 14.35 2.11 5.08
CA ILE A 262 14.28 1.95 3.61
C ILE A 262 15.69 1.81 3.03
N PHE A 263 16.63 2.66 3.46
CA PHE A 263 18.01 2.60 2.99
C PHE A 263 18.66 1.24 3.28
N ASP A 264 18.54 0.76 4.52
CA ASP A 264 19.08 -0.53 4.95
C ASP A 264 18.37 -1.69 4.24
N GLY A 265 17.03 -1.64 4.11
CA GLY A 265 16.22 -2.66 3.43
C GLY A 265 16.45 -2.77 1.92
N LEU A 266 16.94 -1.70 1.28
CA LEU A 266 17.35 -1.70 -0.12
C LEU A 266 18.84 -2.05 -0.33
N GLY A 267 19.56 -2.46 0.72
CA GLY A 267 20.95 -2.91 0.65
C GLY A 267 22.00 -1.80 0.82
N GLY A 268 21.59 -0.57 1.17
CA GLY A 268 22.49 0.51 1.56
C GLY A 268 23.31 1.17 0.45
N ASP A 269 23.03 0.84 -0.81
CA ASP A 269 23.66 1.45 -1.98
C ASP A 269 22.61 2.16 -2.85
N PRO A 270 22.56 3.51 -2.84
CA PRO A 270 21.60 4.27 -3.64
C PRO A 270 21.62 3.95 -5.13
N THR A 271 22.73 3.48 -5.69
CA THR A 271 22.82 3.13 -7.11
C THR A 271 22.00 1.89 -7.46
N GLN A 272 21.70 1.06 -6.46
CA GLN A 272 20.91 -0.17 -6.59
C GLN A 272 19.43 0.03 -6.25
N PHE A 273 19.04 1.22 -5.80
CA PHE A 273 17.66 1.52 -5.49
C PHE A 273 16.83 1.64 -6.76
N ALA A 274 15.54 1.30 -6.69
CA ALA A 274 14.65 1.36 -7.84
C ALA A 274 14.61 2.76 -8.49
N PHE A 275 14.66 3.81 -7.66
CA PHE A 275 14.58 5.21 -8.12
C PHE A 275 15.89 6.00 -7.95
N ARG A 276 17.00 5.28 -7.69
CA ARG A 276 18.36 5.82 -7.47
C ARG A 276 18.51 6.95 -6.44
N SER A 277 17.46 7.28 -5.70
CA SER A 277 17.36 8.48 -4.86
C SER A 277 16.41 8.29 -3.67
N LEU A 278 16.74 8.91 -2.53
CA LEU A 278 15.89 9.02 -1.34
C LEU A 278 15.79 10.51 -0.99
N ALA A 279 14.55 11.01 -0.91
CA ALA A 279 14.27 12.38 -0.47
C ALA A 279 14.62 12.64 1.01
#